data_AF-A0A432FFN2-F1
#
_entry.id   AF-A0A432FFN2-F1
#
_cell.length_a   1.000
_cell.length_b   1.000
_cell.length_c   1.000
_cell.angle_alpha   90.00
_cell.angle_beta   90.00
_cell.angle_gamma   90.00
#
_symmetry.space_group_name_H-M   'P 1'
#
loop_
_entity.id
_entity.type
_entity.pdbx_description
1 polymer ?
#
loop_
_entity_poly.entity_id
_entity_poly.type
_entity_poly.pdbx_seq_one_letter_code
_entity_poly.pdbx_strand_id
1 'polypeptide(L)'
;MNRTEIGLEQREDGLYYKAGAETAFTGDGMVYHPNKQKAQEGEIVNGKPTGPWKIWHANGQLSWEGSYKDGKKDGVWTRHDEEGAKAAESTWADGVEQVVIEVKPTKPAESPAATPAPPTEQKQNE
;
A
#
# COMPACT_ATOMS: atom_id res chain seq x y z
N MET A 1 -20.57 3.41 5.83
CA MET A 1 -20.41 2.34 4.83
C MET A 1 -19.22 1.48 5.24
N ASN A 2 -19.44 0.18 5.42
CA ASN A 2 -18.45 -0.75 5.97
C ASN A 2 -17.32 -0.93 4.95
N ARG A 3 -16.11 -0.44 5.27
CA ARG A 3 -14.89 -0.88 4.56
C ARG A 3 -14.83 -2.38 4.69
N THR A 4 -15.09 -3.09 3.60
CA THR A 4 -15.02 -4.55 3.61
C THR A 4 -13.53 -4.87 3.64
N GLU A 5 -13.04 -5.32 4.79
CA GLU A 5 -11.66 -5.75 4.96
C GLU A 5 -11.44 -7.01 4.10
N ILE A 6 -10.97 -6.83 2.87
CA ILE A 6 -10.64 -7.95 1.99
C ILE A 6 -9.19 -8.34 2.26
N GLY A 7 -9.03 -9.45 3.00
CA GLY A 7 -7.75 -10.11 3.16
C GLY A 7 -7.28 -10.68 1.82
N LEU A 8 -6.09 -10.29 1.41
CA LEU A 8 -5.48 -10.74 0.17
C LEU A 8 -4.28 -11.64 0.42
N GLU A 9 -4.13 -12.62 -0.47
CA GLU A 9 -3.04 -13.57 -0.47
C GLU A 9 -2.22 -13.39 -1.75
N GLN A 10 -0.92 -13.16 -1.60
CA GLN A 10 0.01 -13.15 -2.72
C GLN A 10 0.37 -14.60 -3.06
N ARG A 11 0.13 -15.00 -4.32
CA ARG A 11 0.49 -16.34 -4.82
C ARG A 11 1.92 -16.37 -5.36
N GLU A 12 2.38 -17.57 -5.72
CA GLU A 12 3.70 -17.80 -6.33
C GLU A 12 3.93 -16.98 -7.61
N ASP A 13 2.85 -16.59 -8.31
CA ASP A 13 2.90 -15.72 -9.49
C ASP A 13 3.18 -14.24 -9.15
N GLY A 14 3.20 -13.87 -7.86
CA GLY A 14 3.37 -12.50 -7.38
C GLY A 14 2.11 -11.64 -7.44
N LEU A 15 1.02 -12.16 -8.02
CA LEU A 15 -0.28 -11.52 -8.07
C LEU A 15 -1.09 -11.73 -6.78
N TYR A 16 -1.92 -10.75 -6.46
CA TYR A 16 -2.83 -10.77 -5.31
C TYR A 16 -4.18 -11.39 -5.68
N TYR A 17 -4.63 -12.31 -4.82
CA TYR A 17 -5.91 -12.99 -4.94
C TYR A 17 -6.68 -12.86 -3.63
N LYS A 18 -8.01 -12.86 -3.73
CA LYS A 18 -8.88 -13.03 -2.56
C LYS A 18 -8.88 -14.51 -2.15
N ALA A 19 -9.00 -14.79 -0.86
CA ALA A 19 -9.09 -16.17 -0.35
C ALA A 19 -10.19 -16.97 -1.09
N GLY A 20 -9.79 -18.09 -1.69
CA GLY A 20 -10.68 -18.95 -2.50
C GLY A 20 -11.04 -18.42 -3.89
N ALA A 21 -10.50 -17.28 -4.33
CA ALA A 21 -10.72 -16.78 -5.70
C ALA A 21 -9.77 -17.45 -6.69
N GLU A 22 -10.28 -17.86 -7.85
CA GLU A 22 -9.46 -18.42 -8.94
C GLU A 22 -8.82 -17.33 -9.79
N THR A 23 -9.41 -16.13 -9.80
CA THR A 23 -9.00 -15.00 -10.62
C THR A 23 -8.32 -13.90 -9.80
N ALA A 24 -7.45 -13.15 -10.46
CA ALA A 24 -6.71 -12.06 -9.86
C ALA A 24 -7.65 -11.00 -9.28
N PHE A 25 -7.33 -10.48 -8.09
CA PHE A 25 -8.19 -9.53 -7.39
C PHE A 25 -8.14 -8.14 -8.05
N THR A 26 -9.28 -7.47 -8.10
CA THR A 26 -9.38 -6.09 -8.60
C THR A 26 -10.21 -5.28 -7.62
N GLY A 27 -9.62 -4.25 -7.01
CA GLY A 27 -10.22 -3.39 -6.01
C GLY A 27 -9.20 -2.94 -4.94
N ASP A 28 -9.72 -2.30 -3.90
CA ASP A 28 -8.96 -1.98 -2.69
C ASP A 28 -8.79 -3.24 -1.83
N GLY A 29 -7.58 -3.50 -1.36
CA GLY A 29 -7.34 -4.66 -0.52
C GLY A 29 -6.20 -4.49 0.46
N MET A 30 -6.18 -5.39 1.44
CA MET A 30 -5.32 -5.28 2.60
C MET A 30 -4.61 -6.62 2.84
N VAL A 31 -3.33 -6.53 3.16
CA VAL A 31 -2.51 -7.66 3.59
C VAL A 31 -2.21 -7.49 5.06
N TYR A 32 -2.30 -8.57 5.83
CA TYR A 32 -2.04 -8.57 7.26
C TYR A 32 -0.74 -9.32 7.56
N HIS A 33 -0.01 -8.84 8.56
CA HIS A 33 1.11 -9.53 9.16
C HIS A 33 0.64 -10.80 9.88
N PRO A 34 1.53 -11.76 10.17
CA PRO A 34 1.19 -12.94 10.97
C PRO A 34 0.68 -12.59 12.38
N ASN A 35 0.98 -11.38 12.86
CA ASN A 35 0.49 -10.83 14.13
C ASN A 35 -0.92 -10.18 14.03
N LYS A 36 -1.61 -10.32 12.90
CA LYS A 36 -2.94 -9.72 12.61
C LYS A 36 -2.98 -8.20 12.53
N GLN A 37 -1.83 -7.52 12.46
CA GLN A 37 -1.77 -6.09 12.15
C GLN A 37 -1.68 -5.84 10.65
N LYS A 38 -2.09 -4.65 10.20
CA LYS A 38 -1.98 -4.27 8.80
C LYS A 38 -0.51 -4.33 8.36
N ALA A 39 -0.25 -5.02 7.26
CA ALA A 39 1.05 -5.05 6.60
C ALA A 39 1.06 -4.14 5.38
N GLN A 40 0.03 -4.22 4.54
CA GLN A 40 -0.06 -3.48 3.28
C GLN A 40 -1.51 -3.13 2.96
N GLU A 41 -1.73 -2.04 2.23
CA GLU A 41 -3.05 -1.55 1.80
C GLU A 41 -2.85 -0.74 0.53
N GLY A 42 -3.75 -0.92 -0.41
CA GLY A 42 -3.83 -0.09 -1.61
C GLY A 42 -4.74 -0.70 -2.66
N GLU A 43 -4.74 -0.05 -3.81
CA GLU A 43 -5.53 -0.47 -4.96
C GLU A 43 -4.78 -1.53 -5.78
N ILE A 44 -5.53 -2.51 -6.26
CA ILE A 44 -5.02 -3.65 -7.01
C ILE A 44 -5.90 -3.82 -8.23
N VAL A 45 -5.29 -4.00 -9.38
CA VAL A 45 -6.00 -4.21 -10.64
C VAL A 45 -5.40 -5.42 -11.32
N ASN A 46 -6.24 -6.41 -11.65
CA ASN A 46 -5.80 -7.69 -12.21
C ASN A 46 -4.70 -8.37 -11.36
N GLY A 47 -4.82 -8.29 -10.03
CA GLY A 47 -3.86 -8.85 -9.09
C GLY A 47 -2.54 -8.08 -8.99
N LYS A 48 -2.40 -6.95 -9.69
CA LYS A 48 -1.22 -6.09 -9.63
C LYS A 48 -1.50 -4.85 -8.81
N PRO A 49 -0.63 -4.46 -7.87
CA PRO A 49 -0.80 -3.22 -7.13
C PRO A 49 -0.72 -2.03 -8.10
N THR A 50 -1.60 -1.05 -7.91
CA THR A 50 -1.69 0.17 -8.70
C THR A 50 -2.19 1.32 -7.85
N GLY A 51 -1.85 2.55 -8.22
CA GLY A 51 -2.24 3.72 -7.44
C GLY A 51 -1.56 3.78 -6.07
N PRO A 52 -2.14 4.49 -5.09
CA PRO A 52 -1.52 4.72 -3.81
C PRO A 52 -1.40 3.43 -2.99
N TRP A 53 -0.22 3.21 -2.43
CA TRP A 53 0.10 2.03 -1.64
C TRP A 53 0.82 2.38 -0.36
N LYS A 54 0.47 1.70 0.71
CA LYS A 54 1.03 1.90 2.04
C LYS A 54 1.47 0.57 2.61
N ILE A 55 2.60 0.61 3.31
CA ILE A 55 3.22 -0.53 3.96
C ILE A 55 3.48 -0.13 5.40
N TRP A 56 3.10 -0.99 6.33
CA TRP A 56 3.27 -0.78 7.76
C TRP A 56 4.23 -1.80 8.36
N HIS A 57 4.98 -1.35 9.36
CA HIS A 57 5.79 -2.20 10.21
C HIS A 57 4.89 -3.16 11.01
N ALA A 58 5.49 -4.23 11.53
CA ALA A 58 4.80 -5.16 12.43
C ALA A 58 4.31 -4.48 13.72
N ASN A 59 4.78 -3.28 14.05
CA ASN A 59 4.31 -2.45 15.17
C ASN A 59 3.08 -1.57 14.82
N GLY A 60 2.62 -1.57 13.56
CA GLY A 60 1.50 -0.76 13.08
C GLY A 60 1.86 0.65 12.62
N GLN A 61 3.14 1.06 12.71
CA GLN A 61 3.61 2.35 12.20
C GLN A 61 3.88 2.27 10.70
N LEU A 62 3.68 3.41 10.02
CA LEU A 62 3.93 3.48 8.58
C LEU A 62 5.41 3.24 8.32
N SER A 63 5.71 2.32 7.41
CA SER A 63 7.06 1.97 6.99
C SER A 63 7.38 2.61 5.64
N TRP A 64 6.47 2.45 4.68
CA TRP A 64 6.61 3.03 3.35
C TRP A 64 5.25 3.49 2.84
N GLU A 65 5.25 4.59 2.12
CA GLU A 65 4.12 5.01 1.30
C GLU A 65 4.61 5.44 -0.07
N GLY A 66 3.78 5.22 -1.08
CA GLY A 66 4.09 5.61 -2.45
C GLY A 66 2.96 5.22 -3.39
N SER A 67 3.28 5.03 -4.66
CA SER A 67 2.33 4.50 -5.63
C SER A 67 2.93 3.34 -6.43
N TYR A 68 2.06 2.45 -6.88
CA TYR A 68 2.40 1.44 -7.87
C TYR A 68 1.71 1.74 -9.19
N LYS A 69 2.28 1.21 -10.26
CA LYS A 69 1.71 1.25 -11.61
C LYS A 69 2.00 -0.09 -12.26
N ASP A 70 0.94 -0.82 -12.59
CA ASP A 70 1.01 -2.17 -13.18
C ASP A 70 1.92 -3.14 -12.39
N GLY A 71 1.87 -3.07 -11.06
CA GLY A 71 2.68 -3.91 -10.19
C GLY A 71 4.12 -3.43 -9.94
N LYS A 72 4.49 -2.26 -10.49
CA LYS A 72 5.83 -1.68 -10.35
C LYS A 72 5.78 -0.38 -9.56
N LYS A 73 6.81 -0.12 -8.75
CA LYS A 73 6.88 1.15 -7.99
C LYS A 73 6.92 2.33 -8.97
N ASP A 74 6.06 3.30 -8.74
CA ASP A 74 5.94 4.50 -9.57
C ASP A 74 5.66 5.73 -8.72
N GLY A 75 6.27 6.86 -9.07
CA GLY A 75 6.19 8.10 -8.31
C GLY A 75 7.13 8.12 -7.10
N VAL A 76 6.80 8.97 -6.13
CA VAL A 76 7.64 9.19 -4.95
C VAL A 76 7.27 8.19 -3.86
N TRP A 77 8.29 7.50 -3.36
CA TRP A 77 8.22 6.54 -2.27
C TRP A 77 8.91 7.12 -1.05
N THR A 78 8.15 7.35 0.01
CA THR A 78 8.69 7.85 1.28
C THR A 78 8.88 6.67 2.23
N ARG A 79 10.10 6.49 2.71
CA ARG A 79 10.46 5.59 3.79
C ARG A 79 10.35 6.29 5.12
N HIS A 80 9.71 5.62 6.05
CA HIS A 80 9.62 5.99 7.44
C HIS A 80 10.38 4.97 8.30
N ASP A 81 10.89 5.42 9.43
CA ASP A 81 11.55 4.59 10.43
C ASP A 81 10.51 3.89 11.35
N GLU A 82 10.96 3.01 12.24
CA GLU A 82 10.11 2.35 13.23
C GLU A 82 9.37 3.36 14.13
N GLU A 83 9.91 4.57 14.33
CA GLU A 83 9.23 5.67 15.05
C GLU A 83 8.22 6.45 14.18
N GLY A 84 8.11 6.12 12.89
CA GLY A 84 7.28 6.83 11.92
C GLY A 84 7.92 8.09 11.35
N ALA A 85 9.18 8.40 11.67
CA ALA A 85 9.90 9.55 11.13
C ALA A 85 10.35 9.33 9.68
N LYS A 86 10.20 10.36 8.82
CA LYS A 86 10.66 10.31 7.43
C LYS A 86 12.18 10.14 7.38
N ALA A 87 12.64 9.01 6.86
CA ALA A 87 14.06 8.65 6.81
C ALA A 87 14.65 8.74 5.40
N ALA A 88 13.83 8.55 4.36
CA ALA A 88 14.28 8.71 2.98
C ALA A 88 13.09 8.90 2.04
N GLU A 89 13.36 9.48 0.88
CA GLU A 89 12.39 9.60 -0.22
C GLU A 89 13.07 9.15 -1.51
N SER A 90 12.50 8.16 -2.19
CA SER A 90 13.01 7.64 -3.46
C SER A 90 11.98 7.89 -4.56
N THR A 91 12.38 8.39 -5.72
CA THR A 91 11.52 8.49 -6.89
C THR A 91 11.71 7.27 -7.78
N TRP A 92 10.62 6.61 -8.11
CA TRP A 92 10.58 5.45 -8.98
C TRP A 92 9.78 5.77 -10.24
N ALA A 93 10.22 5.25 -11.38
CA ALA A 93 9.49 5.35 -12.64
C ALA A 93 9.43 3.97 -13.28
N ASP A 94 8.23 3.43 -13.47
CA ASP A 94 8.02 2.10 -14.06
C ASP A 94 8.87 0.98 -13.41
N GLY A 95 9.08 1.06 -12.09
CA GLY A 95 9.88 0.12 -11.31
C GLY A 95 11.39 0.38 -11.29
N VAL A 96 11.85 1.45 -11.93
CA VAL A 96 13.26 1.88 -11.94
C VAL A 96 13.45 2.97 -10.89
N GLU A 97 14.39 2.78 -9.97
CA GLU A 97 14.79 3.82 -9.03
C GLU A 97 15.55 4.91 -9.78
N GLN A 98 15.03 6.13 -9.76
CA GLN A 98 15.61 7.27 -10.47
C GLN A 98 16.46 8.12 -9.53
N VAL A 99 15.92 8.44 -8.35
CA VAL A 99 16.53 9.36 -7.40
C VAL A 99 16.27 8.87 -5.99
N VAL A 100 17.30 8.92 -5.14
CA VAL A 100 17.17 8.68 -3.69
C VAL A 100 17.59 9.95 -2.96
N ILE A 101 16.72 10.42 -2.08
CA ILE A 101 16.94 11.56 -1.21
C ILE A 101 16.96 11.01 0.21
N GLU A 102 18.15 10.93 0.79
CA GLU A 102 18.29 10.59 2.21
C GLU A 102 17.88 11.80 3.05
N VAL A 103 16.82 11.63 3.83
CA VAL A 103 16.29 12.67 4.70
C VAL A 103 16.74 12.31 6.11
N LYS A 104 17.42 13.24 6.80
CA LYS A 104 17.68 13.01 8.23
C LYS A 104 16.34 12.76 8.92
N PRO A 105 16.21 11.75 9.80
CA PRO A 105 14.94 11.42 10.44
C PRO A 105 14.40 12.66 11.13
N THR A 106 13.47 13.33 10.47
CA THR A 106 12.75 14.46 11.05
C THR A 106 11.43 13.89 11.50
N LYS A 107 11.19 13.97 12.80
CA LYS A 107 9.91 13.61 13.41
C LYS A 107 8.81 14.25 12.55
N PRO A 108 7.87 13.48 11.99
CA PRO A 108 6.84 14.07 11.17
C PRO A 108 6.03 14.93 12.14
N ALA A 109 5.92 16.23 11.87
CA ALA A 109 4.75 16.95 12.33
C ALA A 109 3.58 16.15 11.79
N GLU A 110 2.77 15.59 12.70
CA GLU A 110 1.63 14.72 12.45
C GLU A 110 1.01 15.05 11.08
N SER A 111 1.35 14.26 10.06
CA SER A 111 0.59 14.32 8.81
C SER A 111 -0.79 13.86 9.23
N PRO A 112 -1.80 14.76 9.20
CA PRO A 112 -3.10 14.50 9.82
C PRO A 112 -3.55 13.18 9.26
N ALA A 113 -3.75 12.21 10.17
CA ALA A 113 -4.11 10.83 9.92
C ALA A 113 -4.68 10.73 8.52
N ALA A 114 -3.88 10.17 7.58
CA ALA A 114 -4.34 9.93 6.23
C ALA A 114 -5.63 9.17 6.41
N THR A 115 -6.73 9.92 6.28
CA THR A 115 -8.04 9.49 6.69
C THR A 115 -8.23 8.18 5.97
N PRO A 116 -8.73 7.10 6.61
CA PRO A 116 -9.05 5.91 5.87
C PRO A 116 -10.03 6.34 4.77
N ALA A 117 -9.52 6.55 3.55
CA ALA A 117 -10.31 7.03 2.43
C ALA A 117 -11.52 6.10 2.32
N PRO A 118 -12.76 6.61 2.33
CA PRO A 118 -13.91 5.72 2.20
C PRO A 118 -13.72 4.87 0.93
N PRO A 119 -14.05 3.57 0.98
CA PRO A 119 -13.80 2.65 -0.12
C PRO A 119 -14.59 3.15 -1.34
N THR A 120 -13.95 3.17 -2.50
CA THR A 120 -14.55 3.58 -3.76
C THR A 120 -15.77 2.71 -4.08
N GLU A 121 -16.96 3.26 -3.88
CA GLU A 121 -18.26 2.64 -4.16
C GLU A 121 -18.49 2.62 -5.68
N GLN A 122 -18.36 1.45 -6.31
CA GLN A 122 -18.89 1.24 -7.66
C GLN A 122 -20.38 0.93 -7.59
N LYS A 123 -21.16 1.88 -8.10
CA LYS A 123 -22.62 1.86 -8.22
C LYS A 123 -23.09 0.81 -9.24
N GLN A 124 -23.89 -0.16 -8.81
CA GLN A 124 -24.86 -0.92 -9.64
C GLN A 124 -26.18 -0.86 -8.86
N ASN A 125 -27.03 0.15 -9.04
CA ASN A 125 -27.96 0.35 -10.16
C ASN A 125 -28.86 -0.88 -10.37
N GLU A 126 -30.00 -0.91 -9.68
CA GLU A 126 -31.36 -1.04 -10.23
C GLU A 126 -32.40 -0.69 -9.17
#